data_AF-A0A7L2FY30-F1
#
_entry.id   AF-A0A7L2FY30-F1
#
_cell.length_a   1.000
_cell.length_b   1.000
_cell.length_c   1.000
_cell.angle_alpha   90.00
_cell.angle_beta   90.00
_cell.angle_gamma   90.00
#
_symmetry.space_group_name_H-M   'P 1'
#
loop_
_entity.id
_entity.type
_entity.pdbx_description
1 polymer ?
#
loop_
_entity_poly.entity_id
_entity_poly.type
_entity_poly.pdbx_seq_one_letter_code
_entity_poly.pdbx_strand_id
1 'polypeptide(L)'
;LCLGGWGSLVNPTGVAACPGSGRLAVAHDGKKRIHVFGPSGFCLRRFGERGDANNDIKYALDVTVTSDGHVVVTDGGDCSVKAFDSEGRGVLAVREGFCLPWGLDASAKSEVILTDSQAGALYRLAADFQRGELKKCQMIRSRLVSPRAVAVCQSSGAVVVVEHLKARGASKGSSRVTIFSAEMDLIGQMDSFGLNLVFPSRIYATAVAFDREGRVIVTDVCSQAVICLGKPEEFPSFNPLISHGLSYPVGLTYTANNSLVVLDSGDHSVKVYSS
;
A
#
# COMPACT_ATOMS: atom_id res chain seq x y z
N LEU A 1 -4.13 5.32 18.99
CA LEU A 1 -5.24 4.33 19.02
C LEU A 1 -4.73 3.04 18.38
N CYS A 2 -5.10 1.86 18.92
CA CYS A 2 -4.71 0.57 18.37
C CYS A 2 -5.97 -0.24 18.02
N LEU A 3 -6.04 -0.78 16.80
CA LEU A 3 -7.19 -1.49 16.27
C LEU A 3 -6.81 -2.91 15.87
N GLY A 4 -7.73 -3.86 16.03
CA GLY A 4 -7.47 -5.27 15.72
C GLY A 4 -6.71 -5.98 16.84
N GLY A 5 -5.59 -6.61 16.52
CA GLY A 5 -4.81 -7.47 17.40
C GLY A 5 -5.02 -8.95 17.12
N TRP A 6 -4.24 -9.77 17.82
CA TRP A 6 -4.28 -11.22 17.73
C TRP A 6 -5.70 -11.78 17.88
N GLY A 7 -6.09 -12.64 16.94
CA GLY A 7 -7.43 -13.24 16.87
C GLY A 7 -8.49 -12.37 16.19
N SER A 8 -8.29 -11.05 16.08
CA SER A 8 -9.17 -10.15 15.31
C SER A 8 -8.70 -10.01 13.85
N LEU A 9 -7.40 -9.85 13.67
CA LEU A 9 -6.72 -9.87 12.37
C LEU A 9 -5.76 -11.06 12.30
N VAL A 10 -5.59 -11.60 11.10
CA VAL A 10 -4.75 -12.77 10.83
C VAL A 10 -3.80 -12.37 9.71
N ASN A 11 -2.49 -12.28 9.98
CA ASN A 11 -1.46 -11.88 9.01
C ASN A 11 -1.91 -10.70 8.12
N PRO A 12 -2.23 -9.53 8.70
CA PRO A 12 -2.74 -8.43 7.90
C PRO A 12 -1.66 -7.92 6.94
N THR A 13 -2.05 -7.64 5.69
CA THR A 13 -1.13 -7.39 4.57
C THR A 13 -1.16 -5.95 4.05
N GLY A 14 -2.32 -5.29 4.12
CA GLY A 14 -2.50 -3.91 3.62
C GLY A 14 -3.50 -3.12 4.43
N VAL A 15 -3.38 -1.78 4.41
CA VAL A 15 -4.28 -0.85 5.08
C VAL A 15 -4.51 0.40 4.24
N ALA A 16 -5.75 0.88 4.21
CA ALA A 16 -6.10 2.13 3.54
C ALA A 16 -7.12 2.94 4.34
N ALA A 17 -6.94 4.27 4.30
CA ALA A 17 -7.91 5.19 4.88
C ALA A 17 -9.07 5.43 3.90
N CYS A 18 -10.30 5.32 4.41
CA CYS A 18 -11.48 5.69 3.66
C CYS A 18 -11.62 7.23 3.66
N PRO A 19 -11.61 7.89 2.48
CA PRO A 19 -11.73 9.35 2.41
C PRO A 19 -12.94 9.90 3.18
N GLY A 20 -12.74 10.98 3.94
CA GLY A 20 -13.80 11.73 4.63
C GLY A 20 -14.52 11.05 5.81
N SER A 21 -14.33 9.74 6.03
CA SER A 21 -15.08 8.99 7.07
C SER A 21 -14.26 8.61 8.31
N GLY A 22 -12.92 8.71 8.22
CA GLY A 22 -12.01 8.23 9.27
C GLY A 22 -12.02 6.71 9.48
N ARG A 23 -12.68 5.96 8.57
CA ARG A 23 -12.68 4.50 8.57
C ARG A 23 -11.39 3.97 7.95
N LEU A 24 -11.01 2.76 8.34
CA LEU A 24 -9.81 2.09 7.84
C LEU A 24 -10.19 0.72 7.28
N ALA A 25 -9.87 0.47 6.01
CA ALA A 25 -9.98 -0.85 5.40
C ALA A 25 -8.66 -1.61 5.60
N VAL A 26 -8.73 -2.87 6.01
CA VAL A 26 -7.58 -3.72 6.28
C VAL A 26 -7.74 -5.03 5.53
N ALA A 27 -6.74 -5.37 4.72
CA ALA A 27 -6.61 -6.68 4.10
C ALA A 27 -5.90 -7.64 5.06
N HIS A 28 -6.42 -8.86 5.19
CA HIS A 28 -5.86 -9.88 6.06
C HIS A 28 -6.29 -11.30 5.66
N ASP A 29 -5.67 -12.31 6.26
CA ASP A 29 -5.85 -13.73 5.98
C ASP A 29 -7.04 -14.39 6.73
N GLY A 30 -8.07 -13.63 7.11
CA GLY A 30 -9.29 -14.14 7.73
C GLY A 30 -10.26 -14.82 6.75
N LYS A 31 -11.39 -15.37 7.23
CA LYS A 31 -12.45 -15.92 6.34
C LYS A 31 -13.03 -14.84 5.41
N LYS A 32 -13.28 -13.66 5.98
CA LYS A 32 -13.55 -12.42 5.27
C LYS A 32 -12.22 -11.69 5.17
N ARG A 33 -11.74 -11.43 3.96
CA ARG A 33 -10.39 -10.91 3.73
C ARG A 33 -10.27 -9.42 3.98
N ILE A 34 -11.38 -8.69 3.99
CA ILE A 34 -11.40 -7.25 4.24
C ILE A 34 -12.22 -6.95 5.48
N HIS A 35 -11.58 -6.28 6.44
CA HIS A 35 -12.22 -5.70 7.61
C HIS A 35 -12.21 -4.17 7.49
N VAL A 36 -13.36 -3.53 7.73
CA VAL A 36 -13.46 -2.06 7.81
C VAL A 36 -13.70 -1.65 9.25
N PHE A 37 -12.77 -0.89 9.81
CA PHE A 37 -12.85 -0.34 11.17
C PHE A 37 -13.36 1.09 11.14
N GLY A 38 -14.19 1.44 12.13
CA GLY A 38 -14.59 2.81 12.38
C GLY A 38 -13.55 3.60 13.16
N PRO A 39 -13.70 4.94 13.26
CA PRO A 39 -12.80 5.80 14.04
C PRO A 39 -12.71 5.44 15.52
N SER A 40 -13.78 4.86 16.08
CA SER A 40 -13.82 4.37 17.47
C SER A 40 -13.16 2.99 17.66
N GLY A 41 -12.69 2.38 16.57
CA GLY A 41 -12.01 1.10 16.56
C GLY A 41 -12.89 -0.15 16.45
N PHE A 42 -14.21 0.01 16.41
CA PHE A 42 -15.10 -1.12 16.14
C PHE A 42 -15.03 -1.55 14.68
N CYS A 43 -15.04 -2.86 14.45
CA CYS A 43 -15.18 -3.43 13.12
C CYS A 43 -16.62 -3.22 12.65
N LEU A 44 -16.81 -2.38 11.63
CA LEU A 44 -18.12 -2.01 11.09
C LEU A 44 -18.56 -3.00 10.01
N ARG A 45 -17.63 -3.49 9.18
CA ARG A 45 -17.93 -4.38 8.05
C ARG A 45 -16.86 -5.43 7.85
N ARG A 46 -17.28 -6.58 7.31
CA ARG A 46 -16.43 -7.71 6.92
C ARG A 46 -16.94 -8.29 5.60
N PHE A 47 -16.10 -8.33 4.58
CA PHE A 47 -16.46 -8.84 3.26
C PHE A 47 -15.25 -9.43 2.52
N GLY A 48 -15.47 -9.87 1.27
CA GLY A 48 -14.48 -10.58 0.47
C GLY A 48 -14.27 -12.00 1.02
N GLU A 49 -15.14 -12.93 0.62
CA GLU A 49 -15.03 -14.32 1.08
C GLU A 49 -13.72 -14.93 0.60
N ARG A 50 -13.09 -15.74 1.45
CA ARG A 50 -12.02 -16.63 1.02
C ARG A 50 -12.64 -17.78 0.21
N GLY A 51 -12.28 -17.88 -1.06
CA GLY A 51 -12.75 -18.96 -1.91
C GLY A 51 -12.36 -18.79 -3.37
N ASP A 52 -13.00 -19.58 -4.22
CA ASP A 52 -12.73 -19.65 -5.65
C ASP A 52 -13.85 -19.07 -6.52
N ALA A 53 -14.91 -18.51 -5.92
CA ALA A 53 -15.94 -17.84 -6.70
C ALA A 53 -15.39 -16.57 -7.36
N ASN A 54 -16.08 -16.07 -8.39
CA ASN A 54 -15.54 -15.03 -9.28
C ASN A 54 -15.05 -13.77 -8.55
N ASN A 55 -15.75 -13.35 -7.49
CA ASN A 55 -15.43 -12.18 -6.65
C ASN A 55 -14.91 -12.54 -5.25
N ASP A 56 -14.65 -13.81 -4.95
CA ASP A 56 -13.98 -14.21 -3.71
C ASP A 56 -12.53 -13.74 -3.75
N ILE A 57 -11.89 -13.55 -2.59
CA ILE A 57 -10.48 -13.14 -2.48
C ILE A 57 -9.64 -14.31 -1.97
N LYS A 58 -8.76 -14.85 -2.82
CA LYS A 58 -7.90 -15.99 -2.49
C LYS A 58 -6.79 -15.57 -1.54
N TYR A 59 -6.01 -14.56 -1.94
CA TYR A 59 -4.87 -14.05 -1.20
C TYR A 59 -4.72 -12.53 -1.36
N ALA A 60 -5.28 -11.77 -0.41
CA ALA A 60 -5.22 -10.31 -0.43
C ALA A 60 -3.80 -9.83 -0.14
N LEU A 61 -3.16 -9.15 -1.10
CA LEU A 61 -1.81 -8.63 -0.96
C LEU A 61 -1.78 -7.18 -0.47
N ASP A 62 -2.72 -6.36 -0.94
CA ASP A 62 -2.86 -4.97 -0.53
C ASP A 62 -4.30 -4.47 -0.75
N VAL A 63 -4.63 -3.30 -0.18
CA VAL A 63 -5.94 -2.66 -0.29
C VAL A 63 -5.81 -1.14 -0.40
N THR A 64 -6.63 -0.53 -1.25
CA THR A 64 -6.84 0.93 -1.30
C THR A 64 -8.33 1.25 -1.28
N VAL A 65 -8.64 2.53 -1.09
CA VAL A 65 -10.01 3.06 -1.21
C VAL A 65 -9.98 4.24 -2.17
N THR A 66 -10.76 4.15 -3.24
CA THR A 66 -10.88 5.22 -4.24
C THR A 66 -11.63 6.44 -3.67
N SER A 67 -11.50 7.60 -4.31
CA SER A 67 -12.16 8.83 -3.82
C SER A 67 -13.69 8.78 -3.91
N ASP A 68 -14.24 7.88 -4.73
CA ASP A 68 -15.68 7.56 -4.78
C ASP A 68 -16.11 6.44 -3.82
N GLY A 69 -15.19 5.95 -2.97
CA GLY A 69 -15.51 5.09 -1.83
C GLY A 69 -15.51 3.57 -2.10
N HIS A 70 -14.99 3.12 -3.25
CA HIS A 70 -14.83 1.70 -3.53
C HIS A 70 -13.55 1.14 -2.91
N VAL A 71 -13.64 -0.08 -2.39
CA VAL A 71 -12.48 -0.78 -1.84
C VAL A 71 -11.89 -1.65 -2.94
N VAL A 72 -10.62 -1.41 -3.28
CA VAL A 72 -9.90 -2.14 -4.33
C VAL A 72 -8.79 -2.96 -3.71
N VAL A 73 -8.66 -4.21 -4.13
CA VAL A 73 -7.79 -5.23 -3.53
C VAL A 73 -7.00 -5.93 -4.62
N THR A 74 -5.69 -6.12 -4.41
CA THR A 74 -4.87 -7.03 -5.21
C THR A 74 -4.99 -8.44 -4.64
N ASP A 75 -5.29 -9.40 -5.52
CA ASP A 75 -5.36 -10.82 -5.19
C ASP A 75 -4.21 -11.57 -5.86
N GLY A 76 -3.22 -11.94 -5.06
CA GLY A 76 -2.06 -12.71 -5.53
C GLY A 76 -2.36 -14.19 -5.77
N GLY A 77 -3.50 -14.70 -5.29
CA GLY A 77 -3.85 -16.12 -5.44
C GLY A 77 -4.43 -16.46 -6.81
N ASP A 78 -5.05 -15.50 -7.48
CA ASP A 78 -5.56 -15.64 -8.84
C ASP A 78 -5.16 -14.48 -9.77
N CYS A 79 -4.10 -13.77 -9.40
CA CYS A 79 -3.43 -12.72 -10.18
C CYS A 79 -4.41 -11.65 -10.69
N SER A 80 -5.17 -11.06 -9.79
CA SER A 80 -6.25 -10.14 -10.17
C SER A 80 -6.37 -8.92 -9.28
N VAL A 81 -7.14 -7.94 -9.76
CA VAL A 81 -7.56 -6.76 -9.00
C VAL A 81 -9.08 -6.79 -8.87
N LYS A 82 -9.58 -6.72 -7.64
CA LYS A 82 -11.02 -6.81 -7.33
C LYS A 82 -11.48 -5.53 -6.67
N ALA A 83 -12.65 -5.03 -7.05
CA ALA A 83 -13.26 -3.86 -6.43
C ALA A 83 -14.60 -4.20 -5.79
N PHE A 84 -14.87 -3.57 -4.67
CA PHE A 84 -16.08 -3.74 -3.88
C PHE A 84 -16.71 -2.37 -3.59
N ASP A 85 -18.03 -2.31 -3.57
CA ASP A 85 -18.75 -1.11 -3.16
C ASP A 85 -18.70 -0.88 -1.65
N SER A 86 -19.33 0.21 -1.19
CA SER A 86 -19.35 0.55 0.23
C SER A 86 -19.95 -0.55 1.10
N GLU A 87 -20.86 -1.36 0.58
CA GLU A 87 -21.52 -2.46 1.29
C GLU A 87 -20.73 -3.77 1.22
N GLY A 88 -19.58 -3.78 0.53
CA GLY A 88 -18.72 -4.96 0.38
C GLY A 88 -19.19 -5.93 -0.70
N ARG A 89 -20.06 -5.49 -1.61
CA ARG A 89 -20.46 -6.29 -2.78
C ARG A 89 -19.41 -6.14 -3.88
N GLY A 90 -18.97 -7.25 -4.45
CA GLY A 90 -18.00 -7.23 -5.55
C GLY A 90 -18.61 -6.63 -6.82
N VAL A 91 -17.99 -5.56 -7.33
CA VAL A 91 -18.47 -4.82 -8.51
C VAL A 91 -17.57 -5.02 -9.73
N LEU A 92 -16.30 -5.36 -9.55
CA LEU A 92 -15.35 -5.55 -10.65
C LEU A 92 -14.29 -6.58 -10.26
N ALA A 93 -13.87 -7.40 -11.22
CA ALA A 93 -12.71 -8.27 -11.12
C ALA A 93 -11.92 -8.24 -12.44
N VAL A 94 -10.66 -7.80 -12.39
CA VAL A 94 -9.76 -7.69 -13.55
C VAL A 94 -8.64 -8.70 -13.40
N ARG A 95 -8.58 -9.66 -14.32
CA ARG A 95 -7.64 -10.80 -14.28
C ARG A 95 -6.61 -10.78 -15.40
N GLU A 96 -6.80 -9.94 -16.41
CA GLU A 96 -6.00 -9.96 -17.62
C GLU A 96 -4.73 -9.11 -17.47
N GLY A 97 -3.58 -9.67 -17.85
CA GLY A 97 -2.32 -8.93 -17.96
C GLY A 97 -1.48 -8.84 -16.70
N PHE A 98 -1.88 -9.49 -15.59
CA PHE A 98 -1.10 -9.52 -14.35
C PHE A 98 -0.42 -10.87 -14.13
N CYS A 99 0.82 -10.84 -13.64
CA CYS A 99 1.58 -12.00 -13.19
C CYS A 99 1.51 -12.12 -11.65
N LEU A 100 1.78 -11.03 -10.92
CA LEU A 100 1.64 -10.97 -9.46
C LEU A 100 1.37 -9.52 -9.04
N PRO A 101 0.11 -9.05 -9.14
CA PRO A 101 -0.26 -7.71 -8.70
C PRO A 101 -0.09 -7.63 -7.18
N TRP A 102 0.64 -6.64 -6.66
CA TRP A 102 1.04 -6.58 -5.25
C TRP A 102 0.53 -5.31 -4.56
N GLY A 103 1.29 -4.21 -4.62
CA GLY A 103 0.93 -2.97 -3.96
C GLY A 103 -0.02 -2.15 -4.81
N LEU A 104 -0.90 -1.37 -4.20
CA LEU A 104 -1.83 -0.54 -4.95
C LEU A 104 -2.22 0.73 -4.18
N ASP A 105 -2.42 1.83 -4.90
CA ASP A 105 -2.89 3.08 -4.32
C ASP A 105 -3.80 3.85 -5.29
N ALA A 106 -4.76 4.60 -4.73
CA ALA A 106 -5.72 5.38 -5.49
C ALA A 106 -5.26 6.83 -5.66
N SER A 107 -5.37 7.32 -6.90
CA SER A 107 -5.19 8.74 -7.21
C SER A 107 -6.42 9.58 -6.84
N ALA A 108 -6.26 10.90 -6.82
CA ALA A 108 -7.36 11.85 -6.59
C ALA A 108 -8.51 11.71 -7.61
N LYS A 109 -8.24 11.14 -8.80
CA LYS A 109 -9.20 10.92 -9.88
C LYS A 109 -9.88 9.54 -9.85
N SER A 110 -9.75 8.79 -8.74
CA SER A 110 -10.20 7.39 -8.61
C SER A 110 -9.52 6.40 -9.58
N GLU A 111 -8.44 6.77 -10.25
CA GLU A 111 -7.60 5.80 -10.95
C GLU A 111 -6.74 5.05 -9.92
N VAL A 112 -6.54 3.75 -10.12
CA VAL A 112 -5.70 2.90 -9.26
C VAL A 112 -4.35 2.69 -9.93
N ILE A 113 -3.29 3.02 -9.23
CA ILE A 113 -1.92 2.65 -9.61
C ILE A 113 -1.57 1.39 -8.84
N LEU A 114 -1.12 0.35 -9.54
CA LEU A 114 -0.69 -0.89 -8.89
C LEU A 114 0.66 -1.37 -9.40
N THR A 115 1.39 -2.07 -8.53
CA THR A 115 2.61 -2.78 -8.89
C THR A 115 2.29 -4.20 -9.31
N ASP A 116 2.99 -4.69 -10.32
CA ASP A 116 3.10 -6.12 -10.58
C ASP A 116 4.53 -6.55 -10.27
N SER A 117 4.67 -7.27 -9.15
CA SER A 117 5.96 -7.63 -8.59
C SER A 117 6.72 -8.62 -9.48
N GLN A 118 6.00 -9.55 -10.10
CA GLN A 118 6.61 -10.55 -10.97
C GLN A 118 6.87 -10.01 -12.38
N ALA A 119 5.98 -9.18 -12.92
CA ALA A 119 6.19 -8.52 -14.20
C ALA A 119 7.21 -7.37 -14.14
N GLY A 120 7.51 -6.85 -12.94
CA GLY A 120 8.43 -5.72 -12.77
C GLY A 120 7.87 -4.43 -13.37
N ALA A 121 6.56 -4.20 -13.17
CA ALA A 121 5.82 -3.15 -13.86
C ALA A 121 4.87 -2.38 -12.93
N LEU A 122 4.48 -1.18 -13.38
CA LEU A 122 3.37 -0.41 -12.83
C LEU A 122 2.25 -0.35 -13.86
N TYR A 123 1.03 -0.50 -13.37
CA TYR A 123 -0.18 -0.34 -14.16
C TYR A 123 -1.03 0.81 -13.61
N ARG A 124 -1.71 1.51 -14.53
CA ARG A 124 -2.78 2.46 -14.24
C ARG A 124 -4.09 1.83 -14.67
N LEU A 125 -5.00 1.67 -13.73
CA LEU A 125 -6.34 1.12 -13.92
C LEU A 125 -7.37 2.24 -13.72
N ALA A 126 -8.14 2.50 -14.76
CA ALA A 126 -9.30 3.38 -14.74
C ALA A 126 -10.55 2.54 -14.97
N ALA A 127 -11.54 2.67 -14.09
CA ALA A 127 -12.80 1.95 -14.17
C ALA A 127 -13.96 2.84 -13.72
N ASP A 128 -15.15 2.55 -14.23
CA ASP A 128 -16.40 3.02 -13.66
C ASP A 128 -16.84 1.98 -12.63
N PHE A 129 -16.43 2.17 -11.38
CA PHE A 129 -16.68 1.20 -10.31
C PHE A 129 -18.17 1.09 -9.97
N GLN A 130 -18.94 2.17 -10.16
CA GLN A 130 -20.39 2.16 -9.96
C GLN A 130 -21.09 1.23 -10.95
N ARG A 131 -20.61 1.21 -12.20
CA ARG A 131 -21.14 0.33 -13.26
C ARG A 131 -20.42 -1.01 -13.37
N GLY A 132 -19.34 -1.22 -12.61
CA GLY A 132 -18.51 -2.42 -12.70
C GLY A 132 -17.78 -2.57 -14.04
N GLU A 133 -17.42 -1.45 -14.68
CA GLU A 133 -16.88 -1.45 -16.05
C GLU A 133 -15.42 -0.98 -16.07
N LEU A 134 -14.51 -1.85 -16.51
CA LEU A 134 -13.12 -1.47 -16.77
C LEU A 134 -13.06 -0.56 -18.00
N LYS A 135 -12.52 0.66 -17.83
CA LYS A 135 -12.33 1.60 -18.94
C LYS A 135 -10.96 1.44 -19.58
N LYS A 136 -9.93 1.31 -18.76
CA LYS A 136 -8.55 1.17 -19.22
C LYS A 136 -7.70 0.49 -18.16
N CYS A 137 -6.85 -0.44 -18.59
CA CYS A 137 -5.71 -0.92 -17.81
C CYS A 137 -4.46 -0.78 -18.67
N GLN A 138 -3.50 0.04 -18.26
CA GLN A 138 -2.31 0.34 -19.06
C GLN A 138 -1.05 0.19 -18.22
N MET A 139 -0.05 -0.50 -18.77
CA MET A 139 1.31 -0.47 -18.23
C MET A 139 1.91 0.92 -18.44
N ILE A 140 2.26 1.60 -17.34
CA ILE A 140 2.82 2.96 -17.37
C ILE A 140 4.33 2.97 -17.10
N ARG A 141 4.87 1.91 -16.47
CA ARG A 141 6.29 1.74 -16.24
C ARG A 141 6.66 0.26 -16.24
N SER A 142 7.85 -0.06 -16.72
CA SER A 142 8.42 -1.40 -16.69
C SER A 142 9.88 -1.34 -16.23
N ARG A 143 10.52 -2.52 -16.13
CA ARG A 143 11.92 -2.68 -15.70
C ARG A 143 12.16 -2.31 -14.24
N LEU A 144 11.14 -2.44 -13.41
CA LEU A 144 11.27 -2.40 -11.96
C LEU A 144 11.67 -3.78 -11.43
N VAL A 145 12.34 -3.81 -10.28
CA VAL A 145 12.84 -5.04 -9.65
C VAL A 145 11.94 -5.41 -8.48
N SER A 146 11.00 -6.36 -8.69
CA SER A 146 10.06 -6.81 -7.66
C SER A 146 9.39 -5.65 -6.91
N PRO A 147 8.67 -4.74 -7.60
CA PRO A 147 7.96 -3.64 -6.96
C PRO A 147 6.81 -4.17 -6.07
N ARG A 148 6.78 -3.78 -4.79
CA ARG A 148 5.83 -4.31 -3.80
C ARG A 148 4.93 -3.28 -3.14
N ALA A 149 5.39 -2.04 -2.99
CA ALA A 149 4.55 -0.97 -2.46
C ALA A 149 4.58 0.22 -3.42
N VAL A 150 3.46 0.94 -3.48
CA VAL A 150 3.32 2.16 -4.27
C VAL A 150 2.45 3.15 -3.52
N ALA A 151 2.74 4.44 -3.66
CA ALA A 151 1.86 5.50 -3.22
C ALA A 151 1.78 6.61 -4.26
N VAL A 152 0.63 7.27 -4.33
CA VAL A 152 0.34 8.38 -5.24
C VAL A 152 0.10 9.64 -4.42
N CYS A 153 0.87 10.69 -4.69
CA CYS A 153 0.69 11.97 -4.06
C CYS A 153 -0.61 12.61 -4.56
N GLN A 154 -1.54 12.90 -3.64
CA GLN A 154 -2.87 13.40 -4.00
C GLN A 154 -2.84 14.81 -4.60
N SER A 155 -1.81 15.61 -4.29
CA SER A 155 -1.68 17.01 -4.77
C SER A 155 -0.89 17.12 -6.08
N SER A 156 0.23 16.41 -6.20
CA SER A 156 1.12 16.50 -7.37
C SER A 156 0.94 15.39 -8.39
N GLY A 157 0.31 14.27 -8.01
CA GLY A 157 0.25 13.06 -8.84
C GLY A 157 1.56 12.29 -8.91
N ALA A 158 2.61 12.72 -8.20
CA ALA A 158 3.88 11.99 -8.12
C ALA A 158 3.67 10.58 -7.57
N VAL A 159 4.45 9.62 -8.07
CA VAL A 159 4.33 8.20 -7.72
C VAL A 159 5.63 7.74 -7.08
N VAL A 160 5.55 7.16 -5.89
CA VAL A 160 6.69 6.52 -5.23
C VAL A 160 6.50 5.02 -5.16
N VAL A 161 7.56 4.27 -5.41
CA VAL A 161 7.54 2.81 -5.44
C VAL A 161 8.66 2.25 -4.59
N VAL A 162 8.36 1.18 -3.84
CA VAL A 162 9.34 0.39 -3.12
C VAL A 162 9.60 -0.92 -3.87
N GLU A 163 10.84 -1.11 -4.28
CA GLU A 163 11.37 -2.27 -4.99
C GLU A 163 12.14 -3.18 -4.03
N HIS A 164 11.85 -4.48 -4.04
CA HIS A 164 12.56 -5.46 -3.21
C HIS A 164 13.62 -6.18 -4.04
N LEU A 165 14.85 -5.71 -3.91
CA LEU A 165 16.00 -6.23 -4.64
C LEU A 165 16.34 -7.64 -4.16
N LYS A 166 16.40 -8.59 -5.10
CA LYS A 166 16.87 -9.94 -4.81
C LYS A 166 18.32 -9.88 -4.31
N ALA A 167 18.57 -10.58 -3.21
CA ALA A 167 19.92 -10.79 -2.70
C ALA A 167 20.79 -11.47 -3.78
N ARG A 168 22.02 -10.99 -3.94
CA ARG A 168 23.07 -11.75 -4.65
C ARG A 168 23.93 -12.46 -3.60
N GLY A 169 23.98 -13.79 -3.66
CA GLY A 169 24.77 -14.62 -2.73
C GLY A 169 24.25 -14.60 -1.29
N ALA A 170 25.16 -14.64 -0.31
CA ALA A 170 24.86 -14.70 1.13
C ALA A 170 24.34 -13.39 1.75
N SER A 171 24.12 -12.34 0.94
CA SER A 171 23.64 -11.04 1.43
C SER A 171 22.14 -11.11 1.79
N LYS A 172 21.72 -10.43 2.85
CA LYS A 172 20.28 -10.20 3.12
C LYS A 172 19.72 -9.28 2.01
N GLY A 173 18.47 -9.46 1.59
CA GLY A 173 17.81 -8.65 0.55
C GLY A 173 17.75 -7.15 0.88
N SER A 174 17.61 -6.30 -0.13
CA SER A 174 17.67 -4.83 -0.01
C SER A 174 16.40 -4.19 -0.57
N SER A 175 16.02 -3.01 -0.08
CA SER A 175 14.95 -2.21 -0.67
C SER A 175 15.52 -1.06 -1.50
N ARG A 176 14.73 -0.58 -2.44
CA ARG A 176 14.97 0.63 -3.20
C ARG A 176 13.70 1.45 -3.30
N VAL A 177 13.81 2.74 -3.02
CA VAL A 177 12.72 3.71 -3.15
C VAL A 177 12.98 4.49 -4.44
N THR A 178 12.00 4.47 -5.33
CA THR A 178 12.05 5.16 -6.63
C THR A 178 10.87 6.12 -6.74
N ILE A 179 11.13 7.39 -7.04
CA ILE A 179 10.13 8.46 -7.13
C ILE A 179 10.02 8.92 -8.58
N PHE A 180 8.78 8.98 -9.08
CA PHE A 180 8.42 9.44 -10.40
C PHE A 180 7.50 10.67 -10.34
N SER A 181 7.53 11.50 -11.38
CA SER A 181 6.53 12.54 -11.61
C SER A 181 5.16 11.94 -11.98
N ALA A 182 4.14 12.78 -12.11
CA ALA A 182 2.81 12.35 -12.59
C ALA A 182 2.87 11.80 -14.04
N GLU A 183 3.82 12.30 -14.82
CA GLU A 183 4.13 11.89 -16.19
C GLU A 183 5.02 10.63 -16.26
N MET A 184 5.40 10.07 -15.11
CA MET A 184 6.29 8.91 -14.97
C MET A 184 7.77 9.15 -15.33
N ASP A 185 8.22 10.40 -15.28
CA ASP A 185 9.64 10.75 -15.36
C ASP A 185 10.32 10.47 -14.02
N LEU A 186 11.56 9.96 -14.05
CA LEU A 186 12.31 9.66 -12.84
C LEU A 186 12.76 10.96 -12.15
N ILE A 187 12.31 11.16 -10.91
CA ILE A 187 12.74 12.29 -10.07
C ILE A 187 13.94 11.90 -9.22
N GLY A 188 13.84 10.76 -8.53
CA GLY A 188 14.85 10.32 -7.57
C GLY A 188 14.80 8.82 -7.33
N GLN A 189 15.94 8.23 -6.98
CA GLN A 189 16.05 6.82 -6.65
C GLN A 189 17.13 6.62 -5.60
N MET A 190 16.84 5.85 -4.56
CA MET A 190 17.83 5.45 -3.58
C MET A 190 17.60 4.03 -3.09
N ASP A 191 18.67 3.26 -2.96
CA ASP A 191 18.64 1.95 -2.32
C ASP A 191 19.15 2.01 -0.88
N SER A 192 19.00 0.89 -0.17
CA SER A 192 19.50 0.76 1.21
C SER A 192 21.00 1.05 1.33
N PHE A 193 21.80 0.86 0.28
CA PHE A 193 23.24 1.18 0.33
C PHE A 193 23.46 2.69 0.30
N GLY A 194 22.76 3.41 -0.58
CA GLY A 194 22.78 4.88 -0.60
C GLY A 194 22.31 5.49 0.73
N LEU A 195 21.27 4.92 1.35
CA LEU A 195 20.82 5.31 2.69
C LEU A 195 21.89 5.04 3.76
N ASN A 196 22.63 3.94 3.66
CA ASN A 196 23.67 3.58 4.63
C ASN A 196 24.87 4.54 4.66
N LEU A 197 25.11 5.30 3.58
CA LEU A 197 26.18 6.30 3.56
C LEU A 197 25.85 7.53 4.40
N VAL A 198 24.56 7.76 4.66
CA VAL A 198 24.04 8.91 5.41
C VAL A 198 23.50 8.49 6.79
N PHE A 199 23.22 7.19 6.99
CA PHE A 199 22.70 6.64 8.23
C PHE A 199 23.34 5.28 8.57
N PRO A 200 23.72 4.98 9.82
CA PRO A 200 24.49 3.79 10.16
C PRO A 200 23.69 2.47 10.08
N SER A 201 22.38 2.54 9.88
CA SER A 201 21.47 1.39 9.92
C SER A 201 20.92 1.05 8.54
N ARG A 202 20.95 -0.24 8.20
CA ARG A 202 20.32 -0.75 6.99
C ARG A 202 18.81 -0.52 7.03
N ILE A 203 18.31 0.27 6.09
CA ILE A 203 16.88 0.50 5.88
C ILE A 203 16.32 -0.56 4.95
N TYR A 204 15.29 -1.27 5.39
CA TYR A 204 14.51 -2.19 4.57
C TYR A 204 13.06 -1.71 4.52
N ALA A 205 12.81 -0.85 3.53
CA ALA A 205 11.49 -0.26 3.31
C ALA A 205 10.48 -1.33 2.88
N THR A 206 9.29 -1.31 3.49
CA THR A 206 8.21 -2.28 3.20
C THR A 206 6.93 -1.64 2.68
N ALA A 207 6.54 -0.49 3.23
CA ALA A 207 5.40 0.30 2.78
C ALA A 207 5.82 1.76 2.58
N VAL A 208 5.02 2.46 1.79
CA VAL A 208 5.25 3.88 1.47
C VAL A 208 3.92 4.62 1.41
N ALA A 209 3.94 5.89 1.81
CA ALA A 209 2.82 6.82 1.70
C ALA A 209 3.34 8.23 1.45
N PHE A 210 2.47 9.12 0.95
CA PHE A 210 2.68 10.55 1.01
C PHE A 210 1.94 11.15 2.20
N ASP A 211 2.57 12.09 2.89
CA ASP A 211 1.84 12.97 3.80
C ASP A 211 1.14 14.12 3.07
N ARG A 212 0.43 14.97 3.81
CA ARG A 212 -0.31 16.10 3.25
C ARG A 212 0.57 17.15 2.59
N GLU A 213 1.82 17.29 3.05
CA GLU A 213 2.81 18.22 2.50
C GLU A 213 3.54 17.65 1.28
N GLY A 214 3.23 16.43 0.86
CA GLY A 214 3.84 15.74 -0.27
C GLY A 214 5.21 15.12 0.04
N ARG A 215 5.54 14.91 1.32
CA ARG A 215 6.76 14.21 1.73
C ARG A 215 6.55 12.70 1.64
N VAL A 216 7.62 12.00 1.26
CA VAL A 216 7.65 10.54 1.15
C VAL A 216 7.90 9.94 2.52
N ILE A 217 6.99 9.09 2.99
CA ILE A 217 7.08 8.41 4.27
C ILE A 217 7.18 6.91 4.02
N VAL A 218 8.11 6.22 4.70
CA VAL A 218 8.31 4.77 4.58
C VAL A 218 8.30 4.08 5.94
N THR A 219 7.87 2.83 5.96
CA THR A 219 8.10 1.93 7.10
C THR A 219 9.41 1.19 6.90
N ASP A 220 10.19 1.03 7.96
CA ASP A 220 11.39 0.19 7.97
C ASP A 220 11.23 -0.93 9.00
N VAL A 221 11.28 -2.17 8.51
CA VAL A 221 11.20 -3.35 9.36
C VAL A 221 12.50 -3.61 10.11
N CYS A 222 13.66 -3.25 9.53
CA CYS A 222 14.95 -3.49 10.19
C CYS A 222 15.11 -2.61 11.43
N SER A 223 14.72 -1.34 11.35
CA SER A 223 14.74 -0.42 12.49
C SER A 223 13.43 -0.34 13.26
N GLN A 224 12.39 -1.09 12.87
CA GLN A 224 11.05 -1.06 13.46
C GLN A 224 10.50 0.39 13.58
N ALA A 225 10.63 1.15 12.50
CA ALA A 225 10.41 2.59 12.49
C ALA A 225 9.51 3.05 11.35
N VAL A 226 9.06 4.30 11.45
CA VAL A 226 8.53 5.08 10.33
C VAL A 226 9.45 6.27 10.11
N ILE A 227 9.84 6.49 8.85
CA ILE A 227 10.86 7.47 8.47
C ILE A 227 10.30 8.36 7.37
N CYS A 228 10.47 9.67 7.52
CA CYS A 228 10.22 10.64 6.48
C CYS A 228 11.49 10.85 5.65
N LEU A 229 11.38 10.61 4.34
CA LEU A 229 12.45 10.75 3.35
C LEU A 229 12.45 12.12 2.63
N GLY A 230 11.64 13.08 3.11
CA GLY A 230 11.56 14.43 2.55
C GLY A 230 10.63 14.54 1.34
N LYS A 231 10.56 15.72 0.75
CA LYS A 231 9.82 15.94 -0.50
C LYS A 231 10.57 15.34 -1.69
N PRO A 232 9.90 15.02 -2.81
CA PRO A 232 10.57 14.53 -4.03
C PRO A 232 11.79 15.36 -4.45
N GLU A 233 11.70 16.69 -4.40
CA GLU A 233 12.79 17.63 -4.73
C GLU A 233 13.92 17.70 -3.67
N GLU A 234 13.67 17.30 -2.43
CA GLU A 234 14.64 17.27 -1.32
C GLU A 234 15.09 15.84 -1.00
N PHE A 235 14.66 14.87 -1.82
CA PHE A 235 14.94 13.47 -1.60
C PHE A 235 16.40 13.17 -1.93
N PRO A 236 17.13 12.46 -1.06
CA PRO A 236 16.67 11.81 0.17
C PRO A 236 16.97 12.64 1.43
N SER A 237 15.97 12.78 2.30
CA SER A 237 16.14 13.21 3.69
C SER A 237 16.00 12.02 4.65
N PHE A 238 16.34 12.19 5.92
CA PHE A 238 16.13 11.15 6.94
C PHE A 238 15.62 11.77 8.24
N ASN A 239 14.32 11.62 8.50
CA ASN A 239 13.67 12.12 9.71
C ASN A 239 12.79 11.03 10.33
N PRO A 240 13.23 10.34 11.39
CA PRO A 240 12.41 9.36 12.09
C PRO A 240 11.15 9.99 12.68
N LEU A 241 9.98 9.43 12.33
CA LEU A 241 8.68 9.83 12.88
C LEU A 241 8.26 8.94 14.04
N ILE A 242 8.53 7.64 13.93
CA ILE A 242 8.25 6.62 14.95
C ILE A 242 9.50 5.76 15.09
N SER A 243 9.98 5.56 16.32
CA SER A 243 11.24 4.87 16.60
C SER A 243 11.10 3.66 17.54
N HIS A 244 9.91 3.38 18.04
CA HIS A 244 9.66 2.31 19.01
C HIS A 244 8.19 1.87 18.96
N GLY A 245 7.94 0.69 19.53
CA GLY A 245 6.58 0.16 19.65
C GLY A 245 6.00 -0.37 18.35
N LEU A 246 6.83 -0.66 17.34
CA LEU A 246 6.47 -1.42 16.14
C LEU A 246 7.21 -2.76 16.15
N SER A 247 6.61 -3.80 15.58
CA SER A 247 7.20 -5.14 15.51
C SER A 247 7.56 -5.52 14.07
N TYR A 248 6.59 -5.42 13.15
CA TYR A 248 6.76 -5.70 11.74
C TYR A 248 5.81 -4.81 10.91
N PRO A 249 6.15 -3.52 10.70
CA PRO A 249 5.29 -2.59 9.98
C PRO A 249 5.28 -2.90 8.46
N VAL A 250 4.11 -3.21 7.92
CA VAL A 250 3.93 -3.68 6.52
C VAL A 250 2.97 -2.82 5.69
N GLY A 251 2.21 -1.94 6.32
CA GLY A 251 1.28 -1.04 5.64
C GLY A 251 1.33 0.35 6.25
N LEU A 252 1.08 1.36 5.42
CA LEU A 252 1.23 2.76 5.78
C LEU A 252 0.20 3.60 5.03
N THR A 253 -0.54 4.45 5.73
CA THR A 253 -1.46 5.41 5.11
C THR A 253 -1.68 6.62 6.01
N TYR A 254 -2.29 7.67 5.46
CA TYR A 254 -2.71 8.85 6.21
C TYR A 254 -4.24 8.96 6.18
N THR A 255 -4.83 9.32 7.31
CA THR A 255 -6.23 9.72 7.36
C THR A 255 -6.42 11.16 6.89
N ALA A 256 -7.66 11.54 6.58
CA ALA A 256 -8.01 12.91 6.18
C ALA A 256 -7.68 13.97 7.24
N ASN A 257 -7.62 13.60 8.52
CA ASN A 257 -7.20 14.46 9.63
C ASN A 257 -5.68 14.38 9.92
N ASN A 258 -4.88 13.97 8.94
CA ASN A 258 -3.42 13.91 9.01
C ASN A 258 -2.86 12.99 10.10
N SER A 259 -3.63 11.98 10.54
CA SER A 259 -3.12 10.96 11.45
C SER A 259 -2.40 9.90 10.64
N LEU A 260 -1.20 9.54 11.09
CA LEU A 260 -0.39 8.48 10.51
C LEU A 260 -0.93 7.13 10.97
N VAL A 261 -1.18 6.24 10.01
CA VAL A 261 -1.71 4.89 10.25
C VAL A 261 -0.68 3.88 9.80
N VAL A 262 -0.26 3.03 10.73
CA VAL A 262 0.71 1.96 10.48
C VAL A 262 0.02 0.62 10.71
N LEU A 263 0.06 -0.26 9.72
CA LEU A 263 -0.31 -1.65 9.91
C LEU A 263 0.92 -2.43 10.38
N ASP A 264 0.89 -2.82 11.64
CA ASP A 264 1.93 -3.62 12.27
C ASP A 264 1.52 -5.10 12.27
N SER A 265 2.00 -5.83 11.27
CA SER A 265 1.68 -7.25 11.12
C SER A 265 2.31 -8.10 12.21
N GLY A 266 3.37 -7.64 12.88
CA GLY A 266 3.98 -8.38 13.98
C GLY A 266 3.07 -8.45 15.20
N ASP A 267 2.24 -7.41 15.39
CA ASP A 267 1.24 -7.33 16.45
C ASP A 267 -0.19 -7.60 15.96
N HIS A 268 -0.35 -7.94 14.67
CA HIS A 268 -1.65 -8.13 14.01
C HIS A 268 -2.59 -6.94 14.22
N SER A 269 -2.06 -5.71 14.23
CA SER A 269 -2.81 -4.52 14.64
C SER A 269 -2.54 -3.31 13.76
N VAL A 270 -3.51 -2.40 13.73
CA VAL A 270 -3.37 -1.08 13.11
C VAL A 270 -3.16 -0.04 14.20
N LYS A 271 -2.05 0.70 14.11
CA LYS A 271 -1.65 1.73 15.07
C LYS A 271 -1.83 3.10 14.43
N VAL A 272 -2.64 3.94 15.07
CA VAL A 272 -2.95 5.30 14.62
C VAL A 272 -2.27 6.30 15.54
N TYR A 273 -1.44 7.16 14.94
CA TYR A 273 -0.66 8.20 15.57
C TYR A 273 -1.22 9.55 15.12
N SER A 274 -1.86 10.25 16.06
CA SER A 274 -2.31 11.62 15.85
C SER A 274 -1.14 12.57 16.08
N SER A 275 -1.01 13.58 15.24
CA SER A 275 -0.17 14.76 15.47
C SER A 275 -0.71 15.61 16.62
#